data_AF-A0A2M9LZ25-F1
#
_entry.id   AF-A0A2M9LZ25-F1
#
_cell.length_a   1.000
_cell.length_b   1.000
_cell.length_c   1.000
_cell.angle_alpha   90.00
_cell.angle_beta   90.00
_cell.angle_gamma   90.00
#
_symmetry.space_group_name_H-M   'P 1'
#
loop_
_entity.id
_entity.type
_entity.pdbx_description
1 polymer ?
#
loop_
_entity_poly.entity_id
_entity_poly.type
_entity_poly.pdbx_seq_one_letter_code
_entity_poly.pdbx_strand_id
1 'polypeptide(L)'
;MAELTYKALVRKTEAKEKALARNAEGVKTAADNIKALADDTASDADALGAKSVDRDSLAECQELAKAIRGVSEGAITYAAKTADTAKAAKAAGDQARTTHAGFQEAFDRSDVDGLEKVSRDWFEQE
;
A
#
# COMPACT_ATOMS: atom_id res chain seq x y z
N MET A 1 -28.91 3.95 -10.22
CA MET A 1 -28.23 2.79 -9.61
C MET A 1 -27.04 2.47 -10.50
N ALA A 2 -25.81 2.72 -10.06
CA ALA A 2 -24.65 2.41 -10.89
C ALA A 2 -24.55 0.89 -10.99
N GLU A 3 -24.95 0.31 -12.12
CA GLU A 3 -24.80 -1.12 -12.37
C GLU A 3 -23.32 -1.45 -12.27
N LEU A 4 -22.96 -2.10 -11.16
CA LEU A 4 -21.63 -2.63 -10.95
C LEU A 4 -21.50 -3.86 -11.84
N THR A 5 -21.36 -3.65 -13.14
CA THR A 5 -21.08 -4.75 -14.06
C THR A 5 -19.75 -5.39 -13.68
N TYR A 6 -19.61 -6.68 -13.93
CA TYR A 6 -18.39 -7.44 -13.68
C TYR A 6 -17.12 -6.71 -14.15
N LYS A 7 -17.15 -6.19 -15.38
CA LYS A 7 -16.04 -5.42 -15.97
C LYS A 7 -15.74 -4.14 -15.19
N ALA A 8 -16.76 -3.48 -14.64
CA ALA A 8 -16.57 -2.31 -13.79
C ALA A 8 -15.96 -2.67 -12.43
N LEU A 9 -16.29 -3.83 -11.86
CA LEU A 9 -15.67 -4.31 -10.61
C LEU A 9 -14.18 -4.62 -10.80
N VAL A 10 -13.81 -5.39 -11.83
CA VAL A 10 -12.41 -5.72 -12.13
C VAL A 10 -11.58 -4.45 -12.34
N ARG A 11 -12.08 -3.49 -13.14
CA ARG A 11 -11.41 -2.20 -13.36
C ARG A 11 -11.21 -1.41 -12.07
N LYS A 12 -12.20 -1.41 -11.16
CA LYS A 12 -12.09 -0.76 -9.85
C LYS A 12 -11.04 -1.44 -8.96
N THR A 13 -10.98 -2.77 -8.98
CA THR A 13 -9.96 -3.53 -8.23
C THR A 13 -8.56 -3.25 -8.75
N GLU A 14 -8.35 -3.28 -10.08
CA GLU A 14 -7.06 -2.92 -10.70
C GLU A 14 -6.64 -1.48 -10.39
N ALA A 15 -7.59 -0.53 -10.42
CA ALA A 15 -7.31 0.86 -10.07
C ALA A 15 -6.87 1.00 -8.61
N LYS A 16 -7.51 0.26 -7.69
CA LYS A 16 -7.13 0.22 -6.27
C LYS A 16 -5.77 -0.44 -6.05
N GLU A 17 -5.47 -1.54 -6.74
CA GLU A 17 -4.15 -2.19 -6.69
C GLU A 17 -3.04 -1.21 -7.10
N LYS A 18 -3.21 -0.53 -8.24
CA LYS A 18 -2.24 0.46 -8.73
C LYS A 18 -2.08 1.63 -7.76
N ALA A 19 -3.17 2.11 -7.17
CA ALA A 19 -3.13 3.19 -6.18
C ALA A 19 -2.36 2.78 -4.91
N LEU A 20 -2.60 1.55 -4.41
CA LEU A 20 -1.89 1.02 -3.25
C LEU A 20 -0.40 0.82 -3.53
N ALA A 21 -0.03 0.33 -4.72
CA ALA A 21 1.37 0.19 -5.11
C ALA A 21 2.10 1.55 -5.15
N ARG A 22 1.48 2.57 -5.76
CA ARG A 22 2.05 3.94 -5.79
C ARG A 22 2.17 4.55 -4.39
N ASN A 23 1.17 4.36 -3.54
CA ASN A 23 1.24 4.84 -2.16
C ASN A 23 2.36 4.15 -1.38
N ALA A 24 2.54 2.83 -1.55
CA ALA A 24 3.63 2.10 -0.92
C ALA A 24 5.00 2.63 -1.35
N GLU A 25 5.17 2.95 -2.63
CA GLU A 25 6.39 3.58 -3.14
C GLU A 25 6.60 4.98 -2.56
N GLY A 26 5.57 5.81 -2.52
CA GLY A 26 5.64 7.14 -1.90
C GLY A 26 6.01 7.10 -0.41
N VAL A 27 5.41 6.17 0.34
CA VAL A 27 5.73 5.96 1.76
C VAL A 27 7.18 5.48 1.93
N LYS A 28 7.65 4.58 1.06
CA LYS A 28 9.05 4.13 1.08
C LYS A 28 10.02 5.28 0.86
N THR A 29 9.81 6.09 -0.17
CA THR A 29 10.65 7.27 -0.46
C THR A 29 10.68 8.24 0.71
N ALA A 30 9.52 8.48 1.35
CA ALA A 30 9.46 9.33 2.54
C ALA A 30 10.26 8.73 3.72
N ALA A 31 10.15 7.41 3.95
CA ALA A 31 10.92 6.73 4.99
C ALA A 31 12.44 6.77 4.71
N ASP A 32 12.87 6.57 3.45
CA ASP A 32 14.27 6.66 3.05
C ASP A 32 14.83 8.08 3.27
N ASN A 33 14.04 9.13 2.99
CA ASN A 33 14.41 10.52 3.26
C ASN A 33 14.52 10.80 4.77
N ILE A 34 13.59 10.31 5.59
CA ILE A 34 13.65 10.45 7.05
C ILE A 34 14.91 9.76 7.58
N LYS A 35 15.26 8.59 7.04
CA LYS A 35 16.48 7.88 7.39
C LYS A 35 17.73 8.69 7.07
N ALA A 36 17.83 9.26 5.87
CA ALA A 36 18.96 10.10 5.50
C ALA A 36 19.14 11.28 6.47
N LEU A 37 18.04 11.97 6.81
CA LEU A 37 18.08 13.07 7.79
C LEU A 37 18.47 12.60 9.21
N ALA A 38 18.08 11.39 9.60
CA ALA A 38 18.46 10.78 10.87
C ALA A 38 19.97 10.48 10.92
N ASP A 39 20.49 9.91 9.84
CA ASP A 39 21.90 9.57 9.69
C ASP A 39 22.76 10.86 9.68
N ASP A 40 22.33 11.89 8.95
CA ASP A 40 22.97 13.21 8.93
C ASP A 40 22.96 13.86 10.32
N THR A 41 21.81 13.88 11.01
CA THR A 41 21.72 14.45 12.36
C THR A 41 22.65 13.75 13.34
N ALA A 42 22.76 12.42 13.25
CA ALA A 42 23.69 11.67 14.07
C ALA A 42 25.16 12.03 13.76
N SER A 43 25.51 12.15 12.48
CA SER A 43 26.85 12.58 12.07
C SER A 43 27.17 13.99 12.56
N ASP A 44 26.20 14.91 12.52
CA ASP A 44 26.37 16.28 13.00
C ASP A 44 26.56 16.31 14.53
N ALA A 45 25.79 15.52 15.28
CA ALA A 45 25.95 15.38 16.71
C ALA A 45 27.34 14.82 17.09
N ASP A 46 27.83 13.81 16.35
CA ASP A 46 29.16 13.25 16.55
C ASP A 46 30.27 14.26 16.22
N ALA A 47 30.10 15.05 15.14
CA ALA A 47 31.03 16.09 14.74
C ALA A 47 31.10 17.25 15.74
N LEU A 48 29.97 17.60 16.38
CA LEU A 48 29.94 18.58 17.46
C LEU A 48 30.69 18.08 18.69
N GLY A 49 30.65 16.78 19.00
CA GLY A 49 31.45 16.20 20.08
C GLY A 49 32.95 16.23 19.87
N ALA A 50 33.40 16.32 18.62
CA ALA A 50 34.81 16.50 18.30
C ALA A 50 35.28 17.96 18.46
N LYS A 51 34.36 18.91 18.54
CA LYS A 51 34.65 20.32 18.81
C LYS A 51 34.42 20.55 20.30
N SER A 52 35.19 21.43 20.93
CA SER A 52 35.11 21.72 22.38
C SER A 52 33.83 22.46 22.79
N VAL A 53 32.66 21.97 22.35
CA VAL A 53 31.32 22.40 22.71
C VAL A 53 31.07 22.04 24.18
N ASP A 54 30.24 22.82 24.86
CA ASP A 54 29.86 22.51 26.23
C ASP A 54 29.10 21.17 26.30
N ARG A 55 29.18 20.52 27.47
CA ARG A 55 28.63 19.17 27.66
C ARG A 55 27.10 19.11 27.59
N ASP A 56 26.41 20.18 27.94
CA ASP A 56 24.96 20.19 27.99
C ASP A 56 24.40 20.26 26.56
N SER A 57 24.96 21.14 25.72
CA SER A 57 24.64 21.20 24.29
C SER A 57 24.94 19.87 23.56
N LEU A 58 26.05 19.20 23.92
CA LEU A 58 26.36 17.88 23.37
C LEU A 58 25.28 16.85 23.71
N ALA A 59 24.85 16.81 24.97
CA ALA A 59 23.84 15.87 25.44
C ALA A 59 22.50 16.09 24.73
N GLU A 60 22.10 17.35 24.53
CA GLU A 60 20.90 17.70 23.77
C GLU A 60 20.97 17.23 22.31
N CYS A 61 22.10 17.42 21.63
CA CYS A 61 22.30 16.94 20.26
C CYS A 61 22.25 15.40 20.17
N GLN A 62 22.83 14.70 21.14
CA GLN A 62 22.81 13.24 21.20
C GLN A 62 21.40 12.69 21.43
N GLU A 63 20.61 13.33 22.32
CA GLU A 63 19.22 12.95 22.54
C GLU A 63 18.34 13.24 21.31
N LEU A 64 18.59 14.35 20.60
CA LEU A 64 17.92 14.62 19.33
C LEU A 64 18.24 13.55 18.29
N ALA A 65 19.51 13.21 18.10
CA ALA A 65 19.93 12.16 17.16
C ALA A 65 19.27 10.81 17.48
N LYS A 66 19.17 10.46 18.77
CA LYS A 66 18.50 9.24 19.24
C LYS A 66 16.99 9.27 18.95
N ALA A 67 16.33 10.39 19.22
CA ALA A 67 14.90 10.55 18.94
C ALA A 67 14.61 10.42 17.44
N ILE A 68 15.40 11.07 16.59
CA ILE A 68 15.22 11.02 15.14
C ILE A 68 15.52 9.61 14.58
N ARG A 69 16.50 8.87 15.13
CA ARG A 69 16.68 7.44 14.79
C ARG A 69 15.43 6.62 15.09
N GLY A 70 14.82 6.80 16.26
CA GLY A 70 13.57 6.11 16.61
C GLY A 70 12.42 6.42 15.63
N VAL A 71 12.32 7.67 15.19
CA VAL A 71 11.33 8.07 14.16
C VAL A 71 11.64 7.39 12.81
N SER A 72 12.91 7.34 12.40
CA SER A 72 13.35 6.66 11.18
C SER A 72 13.02 5.17 11.20
N GLU A 73 13.30 4.46 12.29
CA GLU A 73 12.97 3.05 12.45
C GLU A 73 11.45 2.80 12.37
N GLY A 74 10.66 3.67 13.00
CA GLY A 74 9.21 3.65 12.89
C GLY A 74 8.72 3.85 11.45
N ALA A 75 9.28 4.83 10.74
CA ALA A 75 8.95 5.12 9.35
C ALA A 75 9.29 3.94 8.42
N ILE A 76 10.46 3.32 8.59
CA ILE A 76 10.87 2.13 7.83
C ILE A 76 9.93 0.95 8.11
N THR A 77 9.56 0.74 9.37
CA THR A 77 8.62 -0.33 9.76
C THR A 77 7.25 -0.11 9.13
N TYR A 78 6.75 1.12 9.14
CA TYR A 78 5.49 1.48 8.49
C TYR A 78 5.55 1.31 6.97
N ALA A 79 6.65 1.69 6.33
CA ALA A 79 6.88 1.46 4.91
C ALA A 79 6.87 -0.05 4.57
N ALA A 80 7.50 -0.89 5.39
CA ALA A 80 7.46 -2.34 5.22
C ALA A 80 6.03 -2.90 5.29
N LYS A 81 5.22 -2.47 6.27
CA LYS A 81 3.81 -2.88 6.38
C LYS A 81 2.96 -2.39 5.20
N THR A 82 3.26 -1.20 4.68
CA THR A 82 2.59 -0.67 3.49
C THR A 82 2.92 -1.52 2.25
N ALA A 83 4.18 -1.95 2.11
CA ALA A 83 4.61 -2.85 1.04
C ALA A 83 3.93 -4.23 1.14
N ASP A 84 3.79 -4.79 2.35
CA ASP A 84 3.06 -6.04 2.57
C ASP A 84 1.58 -5.91 2.18
N THR A 85 0.95 -4.77 2.52
CA THR A 85 -0.43 -4.47 2.14
C THR A 85 -0.58 -4.37 0.62
N ALA A 86 0.36 -3.73 -0.07
CA ALA A 86 0.35 -3.67 -1.53
C ALA A 86 0.49 -5.06 -2.18
N LYS A 87 1.34 -5.94 -1.63
CA LYS A 87 1.45 -7.34 -2.09
C LYS A 87 0.15 -8.12 -1.88
N ALA A 88 -0.48 -7.96 -0.71
CA ALA A 88 -1.76 -8.61 -0.42
C ALA A 88 -2.87 -8.11 -1.37
N ALA A 89 -2.90 -6.81 -1.66
CA ALA A 89 -3.84 -6.23 -2.63
C ALA A 89 -3.63 -6.78 -4.04
N LYS A 90 -2.38 -6.97 -4.46
CA LYS A 90 -2.03 -7.62 -5.72
C LYS A 90 -2.51 -9.08 -5.75
N ALA A 91 -2.25 -9.84 -4.70
CA ALA A 91 -2.71 -11.23 -4.60
C ALA A 91 -4.24 -11.34 -4.68
N ALA A 92 -4.96 -10.43 -4.02
CA ALA A 92 -6.43 -10.35 -4.12
C ALA A 92 -6.88 -9.98 -5.54
N GLY A 93 -6.18 -9.06 -6.22
CA GLY A 93 -6.43 -8.71 -7.62
C GLY A 93 -6.18 -9.87 -8.60
N ASP A 94 -5.10 -10.63 -8.38
CA ASP A 94 -4.77 -11.83 -9.16
C ASP A 94 -5.81 -12.93 -8.94
N GLN A 95 -6.18 -13.20 -7.68
CA GLN A 95 -7.26 -14.16 -7.36
C GLN A 95 -8.58 -13.74 -7.99
N ALA A 96 -8.91 -12.44 -7.93
CA ALA A 96 -10.11 -11.92 -8.59
C ALA A 96 -10.03 -12.17 -10.09
N ARG A 97 -8.92 -11.87 -10.76
CA ARG A 97 -8.76 -12.18 -12.19
C ARG A 97 -8.91 -13.68 -12.48
N THR A 98 -8.28 -14.56 -11.71
CA THR A 98 -8.31 -16.01 -11.96
C THR A 98 -9.70 -16.62 -11.74
N THR A 99 -10.35 -16.31 -10.63
CA THR A 99 -11.66 -16.89 -10.28
C THR A 99 -12.77 -16.29 -11.12
N HIS A 100 -12.68 -15.00 -11.39
CA HIS A 100 -13.78 -14.26 -12.00
C HIS A 100 -13.69 -14.22 -13.52
N ALA A 101 -12.49 -14.27 -14.14
CA ALA A 101 -12.39 -14.37 -15.59
C ALA A 101 -13.02 -15.65 -16.13
N GLY A 102 -12.96 -16.76 -15.37
CA GLY A 102 -13.68 -17.98 -15.71
C GLY A 102 -15.19 -17.82 -15.77
N PHE A 103 -15.79 -16.99 -14.89
CA PHE A 103 -17.22 -16.68 -14.93
C PHE A 103 -17.59 -15.82 -16.15
N GLN A 104 -16.79 -14.81 -16.48
CA GLN A 104 -17.04 -14.00 -17.68
C GLN A 104 -16.83 -14.80 -18.96
N GLU A 105 -15.81 -15.67 -19.02
CA GLU A 105 -15.56 -16.53 -20.17
C GLU A 105 -16.63 -17.63 -20.31
N ALA A 106 -17.22 -18.10 -19.21
CA ALA A 106 -18.39 -18.97 -19.23
C ALA A 106 -19.66 -18.22 -19.65
N PHE A 107 -19.85 -16.99 -19.19
CA PHE A 107 -20.97 -16.13 -19.61
C PHE A 107 -20.87 -15.75 -21.09
N ASP A 108 -19.70 -15.33 -21.57
CA ASP A 108 -19.46 -14.94 -22.96
C ASP A 108 -19.52 -16.15 -23.93
N ARG A 109 -19.28 -17.39 -23.44
CA ARG A 109 -19.47 -18.64 -24.20
C ARG A 109 -20.85 -19.26 -24.05
N SER A 110 -21.70 -18.71 -23.19
CA SER A 110 -23.05 -19.20 -22.99
C SER A 110 -23.92 -18.75 -24.16
N ASP A 111 -24.49 -19.69 -24.92
CA ASP A 111 -25.49 -19.44 -25.97
C ASP A 111 -26.86 -18.99 -25.41
N VAL A 112 -26.95 -18.75 -24.10
CA VAL A 112 -28.19 -18.33 -23.43
C VAL A 112 -28.42 -16.83 -23.66
N ASP A 113 -29.37 -16.54 -24.55
CA ASP A 113 -29.91 -15.22 -24.81
C ASP A 113 -31.20 -14.95 -23.98
N GLY A 114 -31.53 -13.68 -23.73
CA GLY A 114 -32.81 -13.30 -23.12
C GLY A 114 -32.95 -13.49 -21.60
N LEU A 115 -31.86 -13.71 -20.85
CA LEU A 115 -31.86 -13.75 -19.37
C LEU A 115 -32.46 -12.48 -18.72
N GLU A 116 -32.34 -11.34 -19.39
CA GLU A 116 -32.94 -10.07 -19.00
C GLU A 116 -34.48 -10.04 -19.13
N LYS A 117 -35.08 -11.05 -19.75
CA LYS A 117 -36.54 -11.27 -19.83
C LYS A 117 -37.05 -12.37 -18.90
N VAL A 118 -36.16 -13.08 -18.21
CA VAL A 118 -36.52 -14.15 -17.27
C VAL A 118 -36.76 -13.52 -15.90
N SER A 119 -37.95 -13.77 -15.33
CA SER A 119 -38.27 -13.30 -13.97
C SER A 119 -37.28 -13.90 -12.97
N ARG A 120 -36.75 -13.06 -12.09
CA ARG A 120 -35.82 -13.50 -11.02
C ARG A 120 -36.46 -14.54 -10.09
N ASP A 121 -37.78 -14.51 -9.95
CA ASP A 121 -38.57 -15.46 -9.16
C ASP A 121 -38.45 -16.90 -9.66
N TRP A 122 -38.11 -17.09 -10.95
CA TRP A 122 -37.91 -18.41 -11.54
C TRP A 122 -36.61 -19.07 -11.06
N PHE A 123 -35.58 -18.28 -10.72
CA PHE A 123 -34.31 -18.79 -10.20
C PHE A 123 -34.32 -19.01 -8.68
N GLU A 124 -35.38 -18.59 -7.99
CA GLU A 124 -35.59 -18.85 -6.55
C GLU A 124 -36.38 -20.15 -6.31
N GLN A 125 -36.81 -20.84 -7.38
CA GLN A 125 -37.44 -22.16 -7.33
C GLN A 125 -36.42 -23.28 -7.57
N GLU A 126 -35.59 -23.56 -6.56
CA GLU A 126 -35.07 -24.90 -6.15
C GLU A 126 -33.85 -24.77 -5.22
#